data_AF-F4GV63-F1
#
_entry.id   AF-F4GV63-F1
#
_cell.length_a   1.000
_cell.length_b   1.000
_cell.length_c   1.000
_cell.angle_alpha   90.00
_cell.angle_beta   90.00
_cell.angle_gamma   90.00
#
_symmetry.space_group_name_H-M   'P 1'
#
loop_
_entity.id
_entity.type
_entity.pdbx_description
1 polymer ?
#
loop_
_entity_poly.entity_id
_entity_poly.type
_entity_poly.pdbx_seq_one_letter_code
_entity_poly.pdbx_strand_id
1 'polypeptide(L)' 'MTNTLNSHPSFPDWSLAPTAWNWAAQDEDGRWFWYGVQPTPGIGGGVWRAPSRAQVFACQGAPNPQWYDSLQERPSTD' A
#
# COMPACT_ATOMS: atom_id res chain seq x y z
N MET A 1 29.73 12.80 -9.53
CA MET A 1 29.37 11.84 -8.46
C MET A 1 28.09 12.37 -7.82
N THR A 2 26.92 12.03 -8.33
CA THR A 2 25.67 12.73 -7.94
C THR A 2 24.60 11.76 -7.45
N ASN A 3 24.16 12.05 -6.23
CA ASN A 3 22.88 11.78 -5.59
C ASN A 3 22.45 10.30 -5.48
N THR A 4 22.86 9.70 -4.37
CA THR A 4 22.12 8.60 -3.74
C THR A 4 20.73 9.14 -3.37
N LEU A 5 19.76 8.94 -4.28
CA LEU A 5 18.35 9.07 -3.94
C LEU A 5 18.05 7.96 -2.93
N ASN A 6 18.19 8.26 -1.64
CA ASN A 6 17.53 7.53 -0.56
C ASN A 6 16.02 7.74 -0.67
N SER A 7 15.43 7.34 -1.80
CA SER A 7 14.00 7.27 -1.97
C SER A 7 13.57 6.03 -1.20
N HIS A 8 13.14 6.20 0.03
CA HIS A 8 12.22 5.23 0.62
C HIS A 8 11.12 5.01 -0.41
N PRO A 9 10.89 3.79 -0.89
CA PRO A 9 9.88 3.57 -1.91
C PRO A 9 8.56 4.08 -1.33
N SER A 10 8.06 5.20 -1.87
CA SER A 10 6.79 5.77 -1.44
C SER A 10 5.65 4.78 -1.69
N PHE A 11 5.86 3.82 -2.59
CA PHE A 11 4.93 2.76 -2.96
C PHE A 11 5.67 1.42 -3.12
N PRO A 12 5.02 0.29 -2.79
CA PRO A 12 5.59 -1.04 -2.96
C PRO A 12 5.68 -1.43 -4.44
N ASP A 13 6.69 -2.24 -4.78
CA ASP A 13 6.85 -2.78 -6.14
C ASP A 13 5.77 -3.84 -6.42
N TRP A 14 4.92 -3.58 -7.42
CA TRP A 14 3.84 -4.47 -7.85
C TRP A 14 4.33 -5.85 -8.34
N SER A 15 5.60 -5.98 -8.70
CA SER A 15 6.22 -7.27 -9.05
C SER A 15 6.28 -8.23 -7.86
N LEU A 16 6.22 -7.69 -6.63
CA LEU A 16 6.19 -8.46 -5.39
C LEU A 16 4.76 -8.77 -4.91
N ALA A 17 3.74 -8.19 -5.54
CA ALA A 17 2.35 -8.43 -5.17
C ALA A 17 1.90 -9.85 -5.57
N PRO A 18 1.25 -10.62 -4.68
CA PRO A 18 0.79 -11.95 -5.03
C PRO A 18 -0.26 -11.93 -6.16
N THR A 19 -0.45 -13.06 -6.83
CA THR A 19 -1.46 -13.19 -7.90
C THR A 19 -2.86 -12.92 -7.37
N ALA A 20 -3.65 -12.16 -8.11
CA ALA A 20 -5.00 -11.67 -7.76
C ALA A 20 -5.06 -10.62 -6.63
N TRP A 21 -3.93 -10.01 -6.26
CA TRP A 21 -3.89 -8.83 -5.39
C TRP A 21 -3.77 -7.59 -6.25
N ASN A 22 -4.89 -6.89 -6.40
CA ASN A 22 -5.04 -5.79 -7.33
C ASN A 22 -5.09 -4.42 -6.66
N TRP A 23 -4.89 -4.36 -5.34
CA TRP A 23 -5.01 -3.13 -4.57
C TRP A 23 -3.84 -3.00 -3.61
N ALA A 24 -3.38 -1.79 -3.38
CA ALA A 24 -2.35 -1.46 -2.41
C ALA A 24 -2.76 -0.22 -1.65
N ALA A 25 -2.55 -0.20 -0.34
CA ALA A 25 -2.77 1.01 0.43
C ALA A 25 -1.82 1.07 1.62
N GLN A 26 -1.51 2.30 2.03
CA GLN A 26 -0.68 2.60 3.18
C GLN A 26 -1.57 3.01 4.36
N ASP A 27 -1.25 2.48 5.52
CA ASP A 27 -1.78 2.98 6.79
C ASP A 27 -0.99 4.22 7.25
N GLU A 28 -1.54 4.99 8.17
CA GLU A 28 -0.96 6.24 8.71
C GLU A 28 0.46 6.06 9.27
N ASP A 29 0.74 4.90 9.86
CA ASP A 29 2.05 4.52 10.41
C ASP A 29 3.11 4.20 9.34
N GLY A 30 2.73 4.24 8.05
CA GLY A 30 3.64 3.98 6.93
C GLY A 30 3.64 2.53 6.45
N ARG A 31 2.86 1.65 7.07
CA ARG A 31 2.78 0.24 6.68
C ARG A 31 1.98 0.08 5.40
N TRP A 32 2.57 -0.60 4.43
CA TRP A 32 1.92 -0.96 3.19
C TRP A 32 1.31 -2.35 3.26
N PHE A 33 0.11 -2.47 2.70
CA PHE A 33 -0.57 -3.74 2.53
C PHE A 33 -1.04 -3.88 1.11
N TRP A 34 -0.91 -5.09 0.59
CA TRP A 34 -1.66 -5.53 -0.57
C TRP A 34 -3.09 -5.86 -0.14
N TYR A 35 -4.04 -5.70 -1.05
CA TYR A 35 -5.40 -6.20 -0.91
C TYR A 35 -5.90 -6.97 -2.14
N GLY A 36 -6.59 -8.09 -1.90
CA GLY A 36 -7.26 -8.89 -2.94
C GLY A 36 -8.62 -8.32 -3.36
N VAL A 37 -9.18 -7.43 -2.54
CA VAL A 37 -10.41 -6.67 -2.81
C VAL A 37 -10.16 -5.21 -2.47
N GLN A 38 -10.95 -4.29 -3.01
CA GLN A 38 -10.82 -2.87 -2.68
C GLN A 38 -11.05 -2.67 -1.18
N PRO A 39 -10.05 -2.18 -0.42
CA PRO A 39 -10.21 -1.90 1.00
C PRO A 39 -11.02 -0.60 1.22
N THR A 40 -11.61 -0.47 2.39
CA THR A 40 -12.32 0.75 2.82
C THR A 40 -11.58 1.45 3.95
N PRO A 41 -11.58 2.79 4.02
CA PRO A 41 -10.96 3.51 5.12
C PRO A 41 -11.67 3.17 6.44
N GLY A 42 -10.90 2.84 7.48
CA GLY A 42 -11.43 2.53 8.80
C GLY A 42 -11.93 3.78 9.53
N ILE A 43 -13.10 3.68 10.18
CA ILE A 43 -13.67 4.76 11.01
C ILE A 43 -12.80 4.92 12.27
N GLY A 44 -11.85 5.86 12.22
CA GLY A 44 -11.14 6.38 13.40
C GLY A 44 -9.75 5.83 13.71
N GLY A 45 -8.97 5.33 12.75
CA GLY A 45 -7.72 4.64 13.12
C GLY A 45 -6.55 4.66 12.17
N GLY A 46 -6.51 5.52 11.14
CA GLY A 46 -5.30 5.59 10.31
C GLY A 46 -5.02 4.32 9.53
N VAL A 47 -6.03 3.48 9.25
CA VAL A 47 -5.83 2.16 8.65
C VAL A 47 -6.87 1.84 7.58
N TRP A 48 -6.45 1.07 6.59
CA TRP A 48 -7.33 0.44 5.60
C TRP A 48 -7.88 -0.89 6.11
N ARG A 49 -9.17 -1.14 5.86
CA ARG A 49 -9.88 -2.35 6.30
C ARG A 49 -10.27 -3.21 5.10
N ALA A 50 -9.99 -4.50 5.21
CA ALA A 50 -10.43 -5.55 4.29
C ALA A 50 -10.59 -6.88 5.06
N PRO A 51 -11.23 -7.91 4.48
CA PRO A 51 -11.23 -9.25 5.07
C PRO A 51 -9.80 -9.75 5.29
N SER A 52 -9.49 -10.37 6.43
CA SER A 52 -8.11 -10.79 6.77
C SER A 52 -7.47 -11.73 5.75
N ARG A 53 -8.28 -12.49 4.98
CA ARG A 53 -7.80 -13.37 3.90
C ARG A 53 -7.36 -12.62 2.64
N ALA A 54 -7.77 -11.36 2.51
CA ALA A 54 -7.51 -10.46 1.41
C ALA A 54 -6.68 -9.24 1.86
N GLN A 55 -5.93 -9.35 2.97
CA GLN A 55 -4.91 -8.40 3.41
C GLN A 55 -3.57 -9.11 3.63
N VAL A 56 -2.48 -8.59 3.05
CA VAL A 56 -1.10 -9.10 3.24
C VAL A 56 -0.14 -7.93 3.35
N PHE A 57 0.76 -7.98 4.34
CA PHE A 57 1.80 -6.96 4.51
C PHE A 57 2.74 -6.95 3.30
N ALA A 58 3.00 -5.76 2.76
CA ALA A 58 3.88 -5.56 1.62
C ALA A 58 5.27 -5.09 2.08
N CYS A 59 5.34 -3.94 2.75
CA CYS A 59 6.57 -3.34 3.23
C CYS A 59 6.31 -2.20 4.24
N GLN A 60 7.38 -1.69 4.84
CA GLN A 60 7.35 -0.49 5.68
C GLN A 60 7.83 0.72 4.86
N GLY A 61 6.99 1.75 4.78
CA GLY A 61 7.33 3.08 4.29
C GLY A 61 7.47 4.09 5.43
N ALA A 62 7.57 5.38 5.06
CA ALA A 62 7.51 6.47 6.02
C ALA A 62 6.04 6.73 6.44
N PRO A 63 5.77 7.19 7.67
CA PRO A 63 4.43 7.60 8.08
C PRO A 63 3.81 8.62 7.14
N ASN A 64 2.52 8.47 6.83
CA ASN A 64 1.81 9.31 5.89
C ASN A 64 0.51 9.88 6.50
N PRO A 65 0.46 11.19 6.83
CA PRO A 65 -0.75 11.81 7.36
C PRO A 65 -1.89 11.91 6.32
N GLN A 66 -1.61 11.65 5.03
CA GLN A 66 -2.58 11.58 3.93
C GLN A 66 -2.79 10.13 3.48
N TRP A 67 -2.72 9.17 4.42
CA TRP A 67 -2.86 7.74 4.16
C TRP A 67 -4.15 7.36 3.41
N TYR A 68 -5.22 8.14 3.58
CA TYR A 68 -6.51 7.92 2.92
C TYR A 68 -6.47 8.17 1.39
N ASP A 69 -5.46 8.88 0.89
CA ASP A 69 -5.22 9.09 -0.55
C ASP A 69 -4.24 8.05 -1.14
N SER A 70 -3.73 7.13 -0.32
CA SER A 70 -2.69 6.17 -0.74
C SER A 70 -3.24 4.94 -1.47
N LEU A 71 -4.56 4.76 -1.56
CA LEU A 71 -5.16 3.62 -2.23
C LEU A 71 -4.84 3.63 -3.72
N GLN A 72 -4.19 2.58 -4.19
CA GLN A 72 -3.88 2.36 -5.59
C GLN A 72 -4.42 1.02 -6.07
N GLU A 73 -4.87 1.01 -7.31
CA GLU A 73 -5.16 -0.20 -8.06
C GLU A 73 -3.91 -0.64 -8.84
N ARG A 74 -3.71 -1.95 -8.96
CA ARG A 74 -2.62 -2.54 -9.72
C ARG A 74 -2.72 -2.06 -11.18
N PRO A 75 -1.67 -1.46 -11.74
CA PRO A 75 -1.71 -1.05 -13.13
C PRO A 75 -1.93 -2.28 -14.02
N SER A 76 -2.97 -2.22 -14.85
CA SER A 76 -3.17 -3.20 -15.91
C SER A 76 -2.12 -2.94 -16.98
N THR A 77 -1.19 -3.88 -17.17
CA THR A 77 -0.30 -3.85 -18.34
C THR A 77 -1.15 -4.27 -19.54
N ASP A 78 -1.56 -3.29 -20.35
CA ASP A 78 -2.04 -3.51 -21.73
C ASP A 78 -0.89 -4.00 -22.61
#